data_AF-A0A8J4XGY0-F1
#
_entry.id   AF-A0A8J4XGY0-F1
#
_cell.length_a   1.000
_cell.length_b   1.000
_cell.length_c   1.000
_cell.angle_alpha   90.00
_cell.angle_beta   90.00
_cell.angle_gamma   90.00
#
_symmetry.space_group_name_H-M   'P 1'
#
loop_
_entity.id
_entity.type
_entity.pdbx_description
1 polymer ?
#
loop_
_entity_poly.entity_id
_entity_poly.type
_entity_poly.pdbx_seq_one_letter_code
_entity_poly.pdbx_strand_id
1 'polypeptide(L)'
;MSSRSSKEMGDISANAADLLLMVKEYLTFCELEETVKVFGKECKSKGRPVPKTQSGLTEDCKILTLQKDLLSFFDDGEMKIFFELWTENVPVHVRDSDPAVQKLEFYLHIHFSVYPLKNSMGKQDKAEFDERMSHFKHFLETRGAALSQTTEFLPFYALPFVPNPVAHPSFKEIFQ
;
A
#
# COMPACT_ATOMS: atom_id res chain seq x y z
N MET A 1 -43.40 -26.43 22.69
CA MET A 1 -42.59 -26.55 21.45
C MET A 1 -42.32 -25.19 20.78
N SER A 2 -41.98 -24.12 21.52
CA SER A 2 -41.94 -22.74 20.96
C SER A 2 -40.57 -22.06 21.01
N SER A 3 -39.47 -22.80 21.22
CA SER A 3 -38.13 -22.20 21.42
C SER A 3 -37.24 -22.20 20.16
N ARG A 4 -37.67 -22.86 19.07
CA ARG A 4 -36.87 -22.97 17.83
C ARG A 4 -37.09 -21.79 16.87
N SER A 5 -38.31 -21.26 16.81
CA SER A 5 -38.70 -20.18 15.89
C SER A 5 -38.03 -18.83 16.20
N SER A 6 -37.68 -18.54 17.46
CA SER A 6 -37.09 -17.25 17.84
C SER A 6 -35.60 -17.14 17.51
N LYS A 7 -34.90 -18.27 17.35
CA LYS A 7 -33.46 -18.31 17.05
C LYS A 7 -33.18 -18.14 15.56
N GLU A 8 -33.96 -18.78 14.69
CA GLU A 8 -33.87 -18.62 13.22
C GLU A 8 -34.21 -17.19 12.77
N MET A 9 -35.17 -16.53 13.42
CA MET A 9 -35.57 -15.16 13.09
C MET A 9 -34.48 -14.12 13.43
N GLY A 10 -33.64 -14.40 14.43
CA GLY A 10 -32.49 -13.58 14.81
C GLY A 10 -31.35 -13.65 13.80
N ASP A 11 -31.00 -14.86 13.33
CA ASP A 11 -29.94 -15.07 12.33
C ASP A 11 -30.28 -14.45 10.95
N ILE A 12 -31.55 -14.56 10.51
CA ILE A 12 -32.00 -13.95 9.25
C ILE A 12 -31.95 -12.42 9.33
N SER A 13 -32.24 -11.86 10.51
CA SER A 13 -32.21 -10.41 10.73
C SER A 13 -30.78 -9.84 10.82
N ALA A 14 -29.83 -10.60 11.36
CA ALA A 14 -28.42 -10.23 11.38
C ALA A 14 -27.84 -10.18 9.95
N ASN A 15 -28.07 -11.23 9.16
CA ASN A 15 -27.63 -11.29 7.77
C ASN A 15 -28.24 -10.18 6.89
N ALA A 16 -29.48 -9.78 7.17
CA ALA A 16 -30.13 -8.69 6.46
C ALA A 16 -29.53 -7.31 6.81
N ALA A 17 -29.08 -7.13 8.06
CA ALA A 17 -28.43 -5.90 8.50
C ALA A 17 -27.06 -5.72 7.82
N ASP A 18 -26.30 -6.82 7.72
CA ASP A 18 -25.00 -6.84 7.04
C ASP A 18 -25.14 -6.60 5.53
N LEU A 19 -26.17 -7.18 4.90
CA LEU A 19 -26.45 -6.93 3.49
C LEU A 19 -26.81 -5.46 3.21
N LEU A 20 -27.63 -4.85 4.08
CA LEU A 20 -27.96 -3.43 3.97
C LEU A 20 -26.73 -2.54 4.19
N LEU A 21 -25.79 -2.96 5.03
CA LEU A 21 -24.52 -2.28 5.22
C LEU A 21 -23.66 -2.37 3.96
N MET A 22 -23.43 -3.57 3.41
CA MET A 22 -22.66 -3.76 2.18
C MET A 22 -23.23 -2.97 1.00
N VAL A 23 -24.55 -2.94 0.84
CA VAL A 23 -25.20 -2.16 -0.22
C VAL A 23 -24.94 -0.66 -0.02
N LYS A 24 -25.03 -0.15 1.21
CA LYS A 24 -24.71 1.25 1.50
C LYS A 24 -23.25 1.57 1.22
N GLU A 25 -22.33 0.67 1.55
CA GLU A 25 -20.89 0.82 1.32
C GLU A 25 -20.57 0.86 -0.17
N TYR A 26 -21.11 -0.07 -0.95
CA TYR A 26 -20.97 -0.09 -2.41
C TYR A 26 -21.46 1.22 -3.04
N LEU A 27 -22.64 1.71 -2.65
CA LEU A 27 -23.19 2.96 -3.17
C LEU A 27 -22.33 4.17 -2.80
N THR A 28 -21.68 4.14 -1.63
CA THR A 28 -20.75 5.19 -1.19
C THR A 28 -19.44 5.13 -1.97
N PHE A 29 -18.91 3.93 -2.21
CA PHE A 29 -17.71 3.70 -3.02
C PHE A 29 -17.89 4.16 -4.47
N CYS A 30 -19.08 3.99 -5.04
CA CYS A 30 -19.40 4.47 -6.39
C CYS A 30 -19.76 5.97 -6.46
N GLU A 31 -19.62 6.75 -5.37
CA GLU A 31 -19.96 8.18 -5.33
C GLU A 31 -21.42 8.46 -5.78
N LEU A 32 -22.37 7.65 -5.30
CA LEU A 32 -23.80 7.78 -5.61
C LEU A 32 -24.56 8.45 -4.46
N GLU A 33 -24.22 9.69 -4.11
CA GLU A 33 -24.65 10.33 -2.85
C GLU A 33 -26.17 10.48 -2.74
N GLU A 34 -26.84 10.84 -3.83
CA GLU A 34 -28.30 10.95 -3.85
C GLU A 34 -28.98 9.58 -3.63
N THR A 35 -28.41 8.52 -4.20
CA THR A 35 -28.88 7.15 -4.01
C THR A 35 -28.69 6.69 -2.57
N VAL A 36 -27.54 6.99 -1.95
CA VAL A 36 -27.28 6.68 -0.52
C VAL A 36 -28.30 7.37 0.39
N LYS A 37 -28.61 8.65 0.12
CA LYS A 37 -29.61 9.41 0.90
C LYS A 37 -31.00 8.79 0.78
N VAL A 38 -31.43 8.46 -0.43
CA VAL A 38 -32.74 7.84 -0.69
C VAL A 38 -32.81 6.44 -0.07
N PHE A 39 -31.79 5.60 -0.28
CA PHE A 39 -31.69 4.25 0.27
C PHE A 39 -31.80 4.25 1.80
N GLY A 40 -31.07 5.14 2.47
CA GLY A 40 -31.14 5.28 3.93
C GLY A 40 -32.52 5.73 4.44
N LYS A 41 -33.23 6.59 3.69
CA LYS A 41 -34.60 7.02 4.02
C LYS A 41 -35.59 5.86 3.86
N GLU A 42 -35.51 5.13 2.75
CA GLU A 42 -36.40 3.99 2.48
C GLU A 42 -36.21 2.87 3.50
N CYS A 43 -34.97 2.51 3.82
CA CYS A 43 -34.64 1.50 4.82
C CYS A 43 -35.25 1.83 6.20
N LYS A 44 -35.15 3.09 6.63
CA LYS A 44 -35.80 3.57 7.87
C LYS A 44 -37.32 3.47 7.79
N SER A 45 -37.93 3.89 6.68
CA SER A 45 -39.39 3.85 6.49
C SER A 45 -39.95 2.42 6.52
N LYS A 46 -39.14 1.43 6.11
CA LYS A 46 -39.49 0.00 6.08
C LYS A 46 -39.15 -0.73 7.39
N GLY A 47 -38.73 -0.02 8.44
CA GLY A 47 -38.39 -0.62 9.73
C GLY A 47 -37.09 -1.44 9.73
N ARG A 48 -36.23 -1.27 8.72
CA ARG A 48 -34.92 -1.92 8.60
C ARG A 48 -33.82 -0.85 8.58
N PRO A 49 -33.58 -0.13 9.70
CA PRO A 49 -32.57 0.90 9.73
C PRO A 49 -31.19 0.30 9.42
N VAL A 50 -30.48 0.87 8.45
CA VAL A 50 -29.11 0.46 8.14
C VAL A 50 -28.25 0.69 9.39
N PRO A 51 -27.49 -0.33 9.86
CA PRO A 51 -26.59 -0.18 10.99
C PRO A 51 -25.67 1.03 10.80
N LYS A 52 -25.41 1.76 11.89
CA LYS A 52 -24.33 2.73 11.92
C LYS A 52 -23.04 1.94 12.03
N THR A 53 -22.12 2.15 11.10
CA THR A 53 -20.80 1.53 11.13
C THR A 53 -20.12 1.85 12.45
N GLN A 54 -19.83 0.83 13.27
CA GLN A 54 -18.82 0.95 14.32
C GLN A 54 -17.46 0.76 13.63
N SER A 55 -16.67 1.83 13.60
CA SER A 55 -15.21 1.89 13.36
C SER A 55 -14.60 1.41 12.03
N GLY A 56 -15.23 0.52 11.24
CA GLY A 56 -14.61 -0.04 10.02
C GLY A 56 -14.37 0.95 8.87
N LEU A 57 -15.41 1.70 8.47
CA LEU A 57 -15.33 2.66 7.35
C LEU A 57 -14.28 3.77 7.53
N THR A 58 -14.01 4.17 8.76
CA THR A 58 -12.99 5.20 9.05
C THR A 58 -11.58 4.67 8.95
N GLU A 59 -11.35 3.38 9.17
CA GLU A 59 -10.05 2.74 8.98
C GLU A 59 -9.83 2.46 7.49
N ASP A 60 -10.85 1.99 6.77
CA ASP A 60 -10.76 1.73 5.33
C ASP A 60 -10.51 3.01 4.52
N CYS A 61 -11.20 4.13 4.82
CA CYS A 61 -10.91 5.42 4.18
C CYS A 61 -9.49 5.94 4.50
N LYS A 62 -8.98 5.68 5.70
CA LYS A 62 -7.61 6.06 6.07
C LYS A 62 -6.57 5.19 5.35
N ILE A 63 -6.83 3.89 5.24
CA ILE A 63 -5.98 2.96 4.50
C ILE A 63 -5.94 3.33 3.02
N LEU A 64 -7.10 3.64 2.42
CA LEU A 64 -7.16 4.09 1.02
C LEU A 64 -6.41 5.41 0.80
N THR A 65 -6.54 6.36 1.72
CA THR A 65 -5.80 7.63 1.66
C THR A 65 -4.30 7.40 1.78
N LEU A 66 -3.88 6.59 2.76
CA LEU A 66 -2.49 6.18 2.96
C LEU A 66 -1.91 5.49 1.73
N GLN A 67 -2.64 4.56 1.12
CA GLN A 67 -2.21 3.87 -0.09
C GLN A 67 -2.02 4.87 -1.24
N LYS A 68 -2.94 5.81 -1.40
CA LYS A 68 -2.84 6.86 -2.41
C LYS A 68 -1.62 7.75 -2.17
N ASP A 69 -1.36 8.12 -0.92
CA ASP A 69 -0.20 8.95 -0.56
C ASP A 69 1.11 8.21 -0.84
N LEU A 70 1.23 6.95 -0.40
CA LEU A 70 2.41 6.11 -0.71
C LEU A 70 2.65 5.98 -2.22
N LEU A 71 1.60 5.76 -3.01
CA LEU A 71 1.71 5.68 -4.47
C LEU A 71 2.14 7.03 -5.07
N SER A 72 1.60 8.15 -4.59
CA SER A 72 2.05 9.47 -5.07
C SER A 72 3.53 9.74 -4.77
N PHE A 73 4.00 9.46 -3.56
CA PHE A 73 5.42 9.63 -3.20
C PHE A 73 6.34 8.66 -3.97
N PHE A 74 5.83 7.48 -4.30
CA PHE A 74 6.53 6.53 -5.17
C PHE A 74 6.69 7.06 -6.60
N ASP A 75 5.61 7.58 -7.18
CA ASP A 75 5.59 8.13 -8.54
C ASP A 75 6.41 9.41 -8.66
N ASP A 76 6.37 10.28 -7.64
CA ASP A 76 7.12 11.53 -7.58
C ASP A 76 8.60 11.34 -7.18
N GLY A 77 8.95 10.16 -6.66
CA GLY A 77 10.32 9.82 -6.25
C GLY A 77 10.75 10.40 -4.90
N GLU A 78 9.78 10.74 -4.05
CA GLU A 78 9.95 11.32 -2.71
C GLU A 78 10.39 10.27 -1.67
N MET A 79 11.62 9.78 -1.80
CA MET A 79 12.16 8.66 -1.03
C MET A 79 12.03 8.84 0.50
N LYS A 80 12.41 10.01 1.03
CA LYS A 80 12.45 10.27 2.48
C LYS A 80 11.05 10.20 3.07
N ILE A 81 10.12 10.94 2.47
CA ILE A 81 8.71 11.00 2.90
C ILE A 81 8.04 9.63 2.75
N PHE A 82 8.31 8.93 1.64
CA PHE A 82 7.81 7.57 1.43
C PHE A 82 8.24 6.64 2.56
N PHE A 83 9.54 6.59 2.89
CA PHE A 83 10.03 5.65 3.91
C PHE A 83 9.61 6.05 5.32
N GLU A 84 9.48 7.34 5.64
CA GLU A 84 8.85 7.80 6.89
C GLU A 84 7.44 7.22 7.01
N LEU A 85 6.59 7.46 6.02
CA LEU A 85 5.21 6.96 5.99
C LEU A 85 5.13 5.43 6.01
N TRP A 86 6.01 4.74 5.26
CA TRP A 86 6.12 3.29 5.25
C TRP A 86 6.46 2.73 6.64
N THR A 87 7.45 3.30 7.32
CA THR A 87 7.87 2.80 8.64
C THR A 87 6.85 3.07 9.74
N GLU A 88 6.07 4.14 9.63
CA GLU A 88 4.98 4.46 10.56
C GLU A 88 3.80 3.50 10.41
N ASN A 89 3.51 3.04 9.19
CA ASN A 89 2.28 2.31 8.90
C ASN A 89 2.48 0.80 8.65
N VAL A 90 3.68 0.34 8.27
CA VAL A 90 3.97 -1.08 8.08
C VAL A 90 4.68 -1.64 9.34
N PRO A 91 4.02 -2.55 10.10
CA PRO A 91 4.58 -3.04 11.36
C PRO A 91 5.95 -3.70 11.20
N VAL A 92 6.86 -3.42 12.14
CA VAL A 92 8.23 -3.93 12.11
C VAL A 92 8.31 -5.45 11.96
N HIS A 93 7.46 -6.20 12.67
CA HIS A 93 7.45 -7.66 12.61
C HIS A 93 7.08 -8.19 11.21
N VAL A 94 6.21 -7.49 10.48
CA VAL A 94 5.85 -7.81 9.10
C VAL A 94 7.04 -7.54 8.21
N ARG A 95 7.68 -6.36 8.33
CA ARG A 95 8.85 -6.03 7.51
C ARG A 95 10.04 -6.96 7.75
N ASP A 96 10.16 -7.51 8.94
CA ASP A 96 11.29 -8.37 9.33
C ASP A 96 11.05 -9.86 9.05
N SER A 97 9.79 -10.30 8.92
CA SER A 97 9.45 -11.72 8.84
C SER A 97 8.75 -12.13 7.55
N ASP A 98 8.02 -11.21 6.89
CA ASP A 98 7.26 -11.50 5.68
C ASP A 98 8.17 -11.40 4.43
N PRO A 99 8.42 -12.53 3.71
CA PRO A 99 9.30 -12.52 2.54
C PRO A 99 8.80 -11.62 1.40
N ALA A 100 7.47 -11.48 1.24
CA ALA A 100 6.91 -10.62 0.20
C ALA A 100 7.17 -9.14 0.52
N VAL A 101 7.06 -8.75 1.79
CA VAL A 101 7.34 -7.39 2.24
C VAL A 101 8.83 -7.07 2.19
N GLN A 102 9.71 -8.02 2.55
CA GLN A 102 11.15 -7.87 2.40
C GLN A 102 11.56 -7.65 0.94
N LYS A 103 10.99 -8.45 0.02
CA LYS A 103 11.19 -8.27 -1.43
C LYS A 103 10.71 -6.91 -1.90
N LEU A 104 9.52 -6.49 -1.48
CA LEU A 104 8.96 -5.18 -1.81
C LEU A 104 9.86 -4.04 -1.31
N GLU A 105 10.32 -4.08 -0.06
CA GLU A 105 11.27 -3.10 0.51
C GLU A 105 12.56 -3.02 -0.32
N PHE A 106 13.07 -4.16 -0.81
CA PHE A 106 14.24 -4.20 -1.68
C PHE A 106 14.00 -3.50 -3.03
N TYR A 107 12.88 -3.79 -3.71
CA TYR A 107 12.55 -3.11 -4.97
C TYR A 107 12.29 -1.61 -4.79
N LEU A 108 11.67 -1.21 -3.67
CA LEU A 108 11.46 0.20 -3.34
C LEU A 108 12.80 0.92 -3.24
N HIS A 109 13.78 0.32 -2.55
CA HIS A 109 15.13 0.86 -2.50
C HIS A 109 15.79 0.96 -3.89
N ILE A 110 15.67 -0.07 -4.74
CA ILE A 110 16.16 0.01 -6.13
C ILE A 110 15.51 1.19 -6.86
N HIS A 111 14.18 1.26 -6.84
CA HIS A 111 13.40 2.29 -7.54
C HIS A 111 13.87 3.68 -7.14
N PHE A 112 13.87 3.98 -5.84
CA PHE A 112 14.24 5.31 -5.37
C PHE A 112 15.70 5.65 -5.68
N SER A 113 16.62 4.70 -5.62
CA SER A 113 18.03 4.94 -5.94
C SER A 113 18.29 5.23 -7.42
N VAL A 114 17.52 4.63 -8.32
CA VAL A 114 17.66 4.89 -9.77
C VAL A 114 16.69 5.96 -10.29
N TYR A 115 15.75 6.42 -9.47
CA TYR A 115 14.75 7.41 -9.85
C TYR A 115 15.34 8.69 -10.47
N PRO A 116 16.40 9.32 -9.92
CA PRO A 116 17.00 10.50 -10.55
C PRO A 116 17.56 10.20 -11.95
N LEU A 117 18.03 8.98 -12.18
CA LEU A 117 18.57 8.58 -13.47
C LEU A 117 17.50 8.33 -14.52
N LYS A 118 16.30 7.91 -14.11
CA LYS A 118 15.14 7.71 -15.00
C LYS A 118 14.45 9.02 -15.37
N ASN A 119 14.23 9.89 -14.38
CA ASN A 119 13.35 11.05 -14.53
C ASN A 119 14.10 12.37 -14.75
N SER A 120 15.43 12.41 -14.73
CA SER A 120 16.13 13.67 -15.02
C SER A 120 15.98 14.07 -16.50
N MET A 121 15.20 15.12 -16.77
CA MET A 121 15.19 15.80 -18.07
C MET A 121 16.43 16.70 -18.24
N GLY A 122 17.63 16.13 -18.15
CA GLY A 122 18.88 16.78 -18.59
C GLY A 122 19.75 17.46 -17.53
N LYS A 123 19.32 17.57 -16.26
CA LYS A 123 20.22 17.89 -15.12
C LYS A 123 20.28 16.70 -14.18
N GLN A 124 21.35 15.93 -14.31
CA GLN A 124 21.71 14.91 -13.34
C GLN A 124 22.23 15.62 -12.10
N ASP A 125 21.44 15.71 -11.03
CA ASP A 125 21.97 16.08 -9.73
C ASP A 125 22.77 14.89 -9.19
N LYS A 126 24.06 14.90 -9.52
CA LYS A 126 24.99 13.85 -9.09
C LYS A 126 25.02 13.73 -7.57
N ALA A 127 24.87 14.83 -6.84
CA ALA A 127 24.88 14.79 -5.38
C ALA A 127 23.64 14.05 -4.84
N GLU A 128 22.47 14.30 -5.42
CA GLU A 128 21.24 13.58 -5.08
C GLU A 128 21.37 12.08 -5.40
N PHE A 129 21.91 11.73 -6.57
CA PHE A 129 22.14 10.34 -6.92
C PHE A 129 23.11 9.64 -5.96
N ASP A 130 24.25 10.26 -5.65
CA ASP A 130 25.25 9.74 -4.73
C ASP A 130 24.66 9.57 -3.30
N GLU A 131 23.82 10.51 -2.84
CA GLU A 131 23.09 10.41 -1.57
C GLU A 131 22.16 9.18 -1.56
N ARG A 132 21.28 9.05 -2.56
CA ARG A 132 20.34 7.91 -2.65
C ARG A 132 21.05 6.57 -2.79
N MET A 133 22.22 6.55 -3.43
CA MET A 133 23.02 5.35 -3.56
C MET A 133 23.73 4.98 -2.25
N SER A 134 24.13 5.97 -1.45
CA SER A 134 24.61 5.77 -0.08
C SER A 134 23.53 5.16 0.83
N HIS A 135 22.29 5.65 0.73
CA HIS A 135 21.15 5.06 1.44
C HIS A 135 20.91 3.60 1.04
N PHE A 136 20.97 3.28 -0.25
CA PHE A 136 20.80 1.90 -0.69
C PHE A 136 21.94 1.00 -0.23
N LYS A 137 23.19 1.49 -0.29
CA LYS A 137 24.34 0.76 0.28
C LYS A 137 24.12 0.45 1.76
N HIS A 138 23.69 1.42 2.56
CA HIS A 138 23.39 1.20 3.98
C HIS A 138 22.28 0.16 4.19
N PHE A 139 21.24 0.19 3.36
CA PHE A 139 20.18 -0.83 3.39
C PHE A 139 20.73 -2.23 3.09
N LEU A 140 21.55 -2.39 2.03
CA LEU A 140 22.16 -3.66 1.66
C LEU A 140 23.07 -4.24 2.76
N GLU A 141 23.75 -3.38 3.52
CA GLU A 141 24.61 -3.74 4.65
C GLU A 141 23.84 -4.08 5.95
N THR A 142 22.54 -3.77 5.99
CA THR A 142 21.69 -3.96 7.18
C THR A 142 20.50 -4.89 6.88
N ARG A 143 19.29 -4.36 6.74
CA ARG A 143 18.05 -5.12 6.51
C ARG A 143 18.11 -5.93 5.21
N GLY A 144 18.70 -5.35 4.17
CA GLY A 144 18.87 -5.97 2.87
C GLY A 144 19.86 -7.13 2.87
N ALA A 145 20.71 -7.30 3.88
CA ALA A 145 21.71 -8.36 3.91
C ALA A 145 21.09 -9.77 3.87
N ALA A 146 19.91 -9.95 4.47
CA ALA A 146 19.19 -11.22 4.50
C ALA A 146 18.80 -11.73 3.10
N LEU A 147 18.66 -10.82 2.14
CA LEU A 147 18.26 -11.14 0.77
C LEU A 147 19.44 -11.49 -0.15
N SER A 148 20.67 -11.54 0.39
CA SER A 148 21.89 -11.81 -0.39
C SER A 148 21.95 -13.23 -0.95
N GLN A 149 21.08 -14.13 -0.50
CA GLN A 149 20.95 -15.49 -1.03
C GLN A 149 19.86 -15.61 -2.11
N THR A 150 19.11 -14.54 -2.36
CA THR A 150 18.07 -14.51 -3.40
C THR A 150 18.71 -14.20 -4.73
N THR A 151 18.72 -15.17 -5.65
CA THR A 151 19.40 -15.09 -6.94
C THR A 151 18.97 -13.89 -7.78
N GLU A 152 17.69 -13.53 -7.69
CA GLU A 152 17.12 -12.36 -8.35
C GLU A 152 17.77 -11.03 -7.91
N PHE A 153 18.20 -10.93 -6.64
CA PHE A 153 18.73 -9.69 -6.08
C PHE A 153 20.25 -9.57 -6.12
N LEU A 154 20.95 -10.69 -6.34
CA LEU A 154 22.41 -10.74 -6.38
C LEU A 154 23.06 -9.64 -7.23
N PRO A 155 22.58 -9.33 -8.46
CA PRO A 155 23.19 -8.29 -9.29
C PRO A 155 23.16 -6.91 -8.63
N PHE A 156 22.12 -6.60 -7.85
CA PHE A 156 21.90 -5.26 -7.29
C PHE A 156 22.79 -4.95 -6.09
N TYR A 157 23.45 -5.94 -5.48
CA TYR A 157 24.48 -5.69 -4.46
C TYR A 157 25.70 -4.96 -5.03
N ALA A 158 25.94 -5.06 -6.34
CA ALA A 158 26.98 -4.32 -7.02
C ALA A 158 26.54 -2.89 -7.42
N LEU A 159 25.23 -2.60 -7.43
CA LEU A 159 24.67 -1.36 -7.98
C LEU A 159 25.30 -0.09 -7.35
N PRO A 160 25.51 0.01 -6.02
CA PRO A 160 26.14 1.19 -5.42
C PRO A 160 27.59 1.46 -5.82
N PHE A 161 28.25 0.46 -6.39
CA PHE A 161 29.66 0.52 -6.75
C PHE A 161 29.87 0.74 -8.24
N VAL A 162 28.80 0.75 -9.04
CA VAL A 162 28.86 0.91 -10.49
C VAL A 162 28.78 2.40 -10.83
N PRO A 163 29.84 3.01 -11.42
CA PRO A 163 29.86 4.45 -11.69
C PRO A 163 28.81 4.93 -12.70
N ASN A 164 28.39 4.05 -13.60
CA ASN A 164 27.35 4.33 -14.60
C ASN A 164 26.42 3.12 -14.74
N PRO A 165 25.38 3.01 -13.88
CA PRO A 165 24.48 1.87 -13.88
C PRO A 165 23.58 1.81 -15.13
N VAL A 166 23.28 2.95 -15.77
CA VAL A 166 22.45 3.01 -16.98
C VAL A 166 23.10 2.28 -18.17
N ALA A 167 24.43 2.35 -18.28
CA ALA A 167 25.17 1.70 -19.35
C ALA A 167 25.50 0.21 -19.08
N HIS A 168 25.26 -0.27 -17.85
CA HIS A 168 25.68 -1.60 -17.44
C HIS A 168 24.63 -2.66 -17.83
N PRO A 169 24.99 -3.73 -18.55
CA PRO A 169 24.04 -4.68 -19.13
C PRO A 169 23.16 -5.38 -18.07
N SER A 170 23.70 -5.65 -16.88
CA SER A 170 22.97 -6.30 -15.79
C SER A 170 21.82 -5.48 -15.21
N PHE A 171 21.76 -4.17 -15.47
CA PHE A 171 20.73 -3.28 -14.92
C PHE A 171 19.77 -2.74 -15.99
N LYS A 172 19.88 -3.21 -17.24
CA LYS A 172 19.08 -2.70 -18.35
C LYS A 172 17.58 -2.73 -18.05
N GLU A 173 17.09 -3.78 -17.41
CA GLU A 173 15.66 -3.97 -17.11
C GLU A 173 15.13 -2.93 -16.12
N ILE A 174 15.96 -2.48 -15.17
CA ILE A 174 15.53 -1.48 -14.20
C ILE A 174 15.57 -0.06 -14.76
N PHE A 175 15.95 0.15 -16.02
CA PHE A 175 15.94 1.46 -16.72
C PHE A 175 15.01 1.48 -17.95
N GLN A 176 14.28 0.40 -18.21
CA GLN A 176 13.17 0.38 -19.17
C GLN A 176 11.92 1.02 -18.56
#